data_AF-A0A940SQE7-F1
#
_entry.id   AF-A0A940SQE7-F1
#
_cell.length_a   1.000
_cell.length_b   1.000
_cell.length_c   1.000
_cell.angle_alpha   90.00
_cell.angle_beta   90.00
_cell.angle_gamma   90.00
#
_symmetry.space_group_name_H-M   'P 1'
#
loop_
_entity.id
_entity.type
_entity.pdbx_description
1 polymer ?
#
loop_
_entity_poly.entity_id
_entity_poly.type
_entity_poly.pdbx_seq_one_letter_code
_entity_poly.pdbx_strand_id
1 'polypeptide(L)'
;MHILLYHKHKEAAAMSVTDRAAARAHILRKTIWWDAGVLLLLAVPGMLCYWYAPVLRNIPAIAWLVPVNGSPWEQLKPLFWPVCITAFVRQFCTGKLQRGILTTYAGATLQALAGFVAGYYVANGIWGKEIPFLVLFLFWLNAAVLLVYLRRTADHQQHGSWLGAVMLLMLAVCFIVFTYSPPQIGLFQELCISI
;
A
#
# COMPACT_ATOMS: atom_id res chain seq x y z
N MET A 1 17.01 3.18 16.68
CA MET A 1 17.33 3.21 18.12
C MET A 1 17.28 4.62 18.75
N HIS A 2 17.60 5.69 18.00
CA HIS A 2 17.60 7.07 18.53
C HIS A 2 16.20 7.66 18.88
N ILE A 3 15.12 7.09 18.33
CA ILE A 3 13.73 7.56 18.54
C ILE A 3 13.16 7.07 19.88
N LEU A 4 13.56 5.87 20.33
CA LEU A 4 13.12 5.29 21.61
C LEU A 4 13.73 6.02 22.82
N LEU A 5 14.98 6.48 22.70
CA LEU A 5 15.67 7.22 23.76
C LEU A 5 15.10 8.64 23.94
N TYR A 6 14.67 9.30 22.86
CA TYR A 6 14.03 10.62 22.94
C TYR A 6 12.67 10.55 23.68
N HIS A 7 11.99 9.41 23.59
CA HIS A 7 10.67 9.22 24.21
C HIS A 7 10.77 8.91 25.70
N LYS A 8 11.73 8.06 26.11
CA LYS A 8 11.91 7.66 27.51
C LYS A 8 12.22 8.83 28.46
N HIS A 9 12.84 9.90 27.96
CA HIS A 9 13.17 11.09 28.76
C HIS A 9 12.03 12.11 28.87
N LYS A 10 11.06 12.08 27.95
CA LYS A 10 9.93 13.05 27.90
C LYS A 10 8.62 12.49 28.45
N GLU A 11 8.52 11.18 28.66
CA GLU A 11 7.37 10.55 29.31
C GLU A 11 7.15 10.99 30.77
N ALA A 12 8.17 11.60 31.41
CA ALA A 12 8.05 12.16 32.76
C ALA A 12 7.36 13.54 32.83
N ALA A 13 7.12 14.22 31.70
CA ALA A 13 6.49 15.54 31.68
C ALA A 13 5.18 15.49 30.89
N ALA A 14 4.09 15.93 31.50
CA ALA A 14 2.78 16.07 30.86
C ALA A 14 2.87 17.05 29.66
N MET A 15 3.14 16.49 28.49
CA MET A 15 3.44 17.26 27.28
C MET A 15 2.20 18.04 26.83
N SER A 16 2.35 19.36 26.66
CA SER A 16 1.27 20.29 26.26
C SER A 16 0.73 19.95 24.86
N VAL A 17 -0.50 20.36 24.55
CA VAL A 17 -1.16 20.07 23.25
C VAL A 17 -0.36 20.64 22.07
N THR A 18 0.26 21.81 22.25
CA THR A 18 1.11 22.48 21.26
C THR A 18 2.43 21.74 21.04
N ASP A 19 3.06 21.24 22.11
CA ASP A 19 4.27 20.41 22.01
C ASP A 19 4.01 19.09 21.29
N ARG A 20 2.82 18.48 21.50
CA ARG A 20 2.40 17.28 20.76
C ARG A 20 2.18 17.58 19.28
N ALA A 21 1.61 18.73 18.93
CA ALA A 21 1.41 19.13 17.54
C ALA A 21 2.74 19.38 16.81
N ALA A 22 3.69 20.09 17.45
CA ALA A 22 5.02 20.31 16.90
C ALA A 22 5.81 19.01 16.73
N ALA A 23 5.76 18.11 17.73
CA ALA A 23 6.39 16.80 17.65
C ALA A 23 5.79 15.93 16.52
N ARG A 24 4.46 15.98 16.33
CA ARG A 24 3.77 15.29 15.24
C ARG A 24 4.23 15.76 13.87
N ALA A 25 4.22 17.06 13.61
CA ALA A 25 4.63 17.63 12.32
C ALA A 25 6.09 17.28 11.97
N HIS A 26 6.99 17.37 12.96
CA HIS A 26 8.40 17.02 12.77
C HIS A 26 8.58 15.51 12.45
N ILE A 27 7.87 14.64 13.17
CA ILE A 27 7.91 13.19 12.93
C ILE A 27 7.30 12.88 11.56
N LEU A 28 6.15 13.44 11.19
CA LEU A 28 5.52 13.22 9.89
C LEU A 28 6.45 13.55 8.72
N ARG A 29 7.07 14.73 8.74
CA ARG A 29 7.96 15.18 7.66
C ARG A 29 9.18 14.29 7.48
N LYS A 30 9.78 13.82 8.58
CA LYS A 30 10.98 12.98 8.51
C LYS A 30 10.66 11.53 8.13
N THR A 31 9.52 11.03 8.60
CA THR A 31 9.16 9.62 8.45
C THR A 31 8.50 9.33 7.11
N ILE A 32 7.98 10.33 6.38
CA ILE A 32 7.37 10.10 5.06
C ILE A 32 8.38 9.71 3.97
N TRP A 33 9.62 10.20 4.08
CA TRP A 33 10.71 9.77 3.20
C TRP A 33 11.15 8.35 3.52
N TRP A 34 11.04 7.96 4.78
CA TRP A 34 11.27 6.58 5.20
C TRP A 34 10.14 5.67 4.68
N ASP A 35 8.87 6.08 4.81
CA ASP A 35 7.73 5.35 4.25
C ASP A 35 7.88 5.19 2.73
N ALA A 36 8.24 6.25 2.02
CA ALA A 36 8.53 6.18 0.59
C ALA A 36 9.65 5.18 0.30
N GLY A 37 10.78 5.24 1.01
CA GLY A 37 11.87 4.28 0.84
C GLY A 37 11.47 2.83 1.09
N VAL A 38 10.68 2.56 2.14
CA VAL A 38 10.19 1.21 2.46
C VAL A 38 9.21 0.72 1.40
N LEU A 39 8.27 1.57 0.97
CA LEU A 39 7.32 1.23 -0.09
C LEU A 39 8.04 0.90 -1.39
N LEU A 40 9.02 1.72 -1.77
CA LEU A 40 9.84 1.50 -2.96
C LEU A 40 10.63 0.19 -2.90
N LEU A 41 11.27 -0.06 -1.76
CA LEU A 41 12.08 -1.27 -1.56
C LEU A 41 11.23 -2.55 -1.64
N LEU A 42 10.02 -2.53 -1.07
CA LEU A 42 9.13 -3.69 -1.06
C LEU A 42 8.35 -3.85 -2.37
N ALA A 43 8.08 -2.76 -3.07
CA ALA A 43 7.38 -2.74 -4.35
C ALA A 43 8.21 -3.31 -5.50
N VAL A 44 9.47 -2.89 -5.61
CA VAL A 44 10.35 -3.26 -6.74
C VAL A 44 10.45 -4.79 -6.93
N PRO A 45 10.67 -5.61 -5.89
CA PRO A 45 10.65 -7.07 -6.02
C PRO A 45 9.30 -7.59 -6.52
N GLY A 46 8.18 -7.06 -6.01
CA GLY A 46 6.85 -7.46 -6.46
C GLY A 46 6.58 -7.16 -7.93
N MET A 47 7.19 -6.11 -8.47
CA MET A 47 7.11 -5.78 -9.90
C MET A 47 8.03 -6.64 -10.76
N LEU A 48 9.22 -6.99 -10.24
CA LEU A 48 10.11 -7.94 -10.92
C LEU A 48 9.47 -9.33 -11.01
N CYS A 49 8.62 -9.69 -10.04
CA CYS A 49 7.87 -10.93 -10.05
C CYS A 49 6.89 -11.06 -11.22
N TYR A 50 6.49 -9.97 -11.89
CA TYR A 50 5.71 -10.05 -13.13
C TYR A 50 6.39 -10.96 -14.18
N TRP A 51 7.69 -10.78 -14.38
CA TRP A 51 8.49 -11.55 -15.34
C TRP A 51 8.63 -13.02 -14.94
N TYR A 52 8.50 -13.31 -13.64
CA TYR A 52 8.60 -14.66 -13.09
C TYR A 52 7.23 -15.27 -12.76
N ALA A 53 6.13 -14.61 -13.10
CA ALA A 53 4.77 -15.06 -12.79
C ALA A 53 4.49 -16.52 -13.21
N PRO A 54 4.94 -17.01 -14.39
CA PRO A 54 4.75 -18.43 -14.76
C PRO A 54 5.43 -19.41 -13.81
N VAL A 55 6.60 -19.06 -13.26
CA VAL A 55 7.33 -19.88 -12.29
C VAL A 55 6.64 -19.81 -10.93
N LEU A 56 6.27 -18.61 -10.51
CA LEU A 56 5.62 -18.33 -9.22
C LEU A 56 4.24 -19.00 -9.11
N ARG A 57 3.54 -19.15 -10.24
CA ARG A 57 2.27 -19.89 -10.34
C ARG A 57 2.36 -21.32 -9.80
N ASN A 58 3.53 -21.95 -9.92
CA ASN A 58 3.76 -23.32 -9.47
C ASN A 58 4.15 -23.41 -7.98
N ILE A 59 4.17 -22.29 -7.25
CA ILE A 59 4.53 -22.24 -5.83
C ILE A 59 3.32 -21.71 -5.02
N PRO A 60 2.35 -22.58 -4.67
CA PRO A 60 1.09 -22.16 -4.02
C PRO A 60 1.31 -21.42 -2.70
N ALA A 61 2.40 -21.73 -1.99
CA ALA A 61 2.71 -21.17 -0.67
C ALA A 61 2.99 -19.66 -0.67
N ILE A 62 3.46 -19.10 -1.79
CA ILE A 62 3.78 -17.66 -1.91
C ILE A 62 2.80 -16.90 -2.81
N ALA A 63 1.83 -17.61 -3.40
CA ALA A 63 0.88 -17.05 -4.34
C ALA A 63 0.06 -15.89 -3.77
N TRP A 64 -0.24 -15.92 -2.46
CA TRP A 64 -0.97 -14.84 -1.81
C TRP A 64 -0.19 -13.52 -1.71
N LEU A 65 1.14 -13.57 -1.68
CA LEU A 65 2.01 -12.41 -1.50
C LEU A 65 2.46 -11.79 -2.84
N VAL A 66 2.66 -12.63 -3.85
CA VAL A 66 3.35 -12.28 -5.08
C VAL A 66 2.41 -12.46 -6.28
N PRO A 67 2.50 -11.62 -7.34
CA PRO A 67 1.75 -11.88 -8.57
C PRO A 67 2.11 -13.24 -9.18
N VAL A 68 1.08 -14.07 -9.44
CA VAL A 68 1.24 -15.41 -10.07
C VAL A 68 0.71 -15.46 -11.51
N ASN A 69 0.07 -14.39 -11.96
CA ASN A 69 -0.49 -14.27 -13.30
C ASN A 69 -0.53 -12.78 -13.71
N GLY A 70 -0.88 -12.49 -14.95
CA GLY A 70 -0.90 -11.12 -15.50
C GLY A 70 -2.16 -10.31 -15.18
N SER A 71 -3.18 -10.90 -14.54
CA SER A 71 -4.46 -10.23 -14.29
C SER A 71 -4.28 -8.95 -13.47
N PRO A 72 -5.13 -7.93 -13.70
CA PRO A 72 -5.01 -6.67 -12.97
C PRO A 72 -5.11 -6.87 -11.45
N TRP A 73 -5.86 -7.85 -10.97
CA TRP A 73 -5.89 -8.22 -9.55
C TRP A 73 -4.51 -8.59 -8.99
N GLU A 74 -3.77 -9.45 -9.69
CA GLU A 74 -2.43 -9.87 -9.25
C GLU A 74 -1.45 -8.69 -9.26
N GLN A 75 -1.57 -7.79 -10.23
CA GLN A 75 -0.74 -6.58 -10.34
C GLN A 75 -0.97 -5.57 -9.21
N LEU A 76 -2.07 -5.68 -8.45
CA LEU A 76 -2.33 -4.83 -7.28
C LEU A 76 -1.54 -5.26 -6.03
N LYS A 77 -1.14 -6.54 -5.93
CA LYS A 77 -0.44 -7.08 -4.74
C LYS A 77 0.86 -6.35 -4.42
N PRO A 78 1.74 -6.03 -5.39
CA PRO A 78 2.94 -5.23 -5.15
C PRO A 78 2.66 -3.83 -4.61
N LEU A 79 1.45 -3.29 -4.81
CA LEU A 79 1.07 -1.99 -4.24
C LEU A 79 0.45 -2.16 -2.85
N PHE A 80 -0.40 -3.17 -2.68
CA PHE A 80 -1.11 -3.41 -1.44
C PHE A 80 -0.21 -3.87 -0.29
N TRP A 81 0.57 -4.93 -0.49
CA TRP A 81 1.33 -5.55 0.61
C TRP A 81 2.35 -4.61 1.25
N PRO A 82 3.17 -3.85 0.48
CA PRO A 82 4.06 -2.85 1.07
C PRO A 82 3.34 -1.82 1.92
N VAL A 83 2.21 -1.30 1.43
CA VAL A 83 1.42 -0.28 2.13
C VAL A 83 0.79 -0.84 3.40
N CYS A 84 0.24 -2.06 3.33
CA CYS A 84 -0.33 -2.75 4.47
C CYS A 84 0.72 -2.97 5.57
N ILE A 85 1.89 -3.53 5.22
CA ILE A 85 3.00 -3.74 6.16
C ILE A 85 3.45 -2.42 6.78
N THR A 86 3.62 -1.38 5.96
CA THR A 86 4.06 -0.05 6.42
C THR A 86 3.03 0.56 7.37
N ALA A 87 1.73 0.42 7.08
CA ALA A 87 0.65 0.90 7.93
C ALA A 87 0.70 0.28 9.33
N PHE A 88 0.85 -1.05 9.40
CA PHE A 88 0.93 -1.76 10.67
C PHE A 88 2.21 -1.42 11.44
N VAL A 89 3.38 -1.45 10.79
CA VAL A 89 4.65 -1.03 11.39
C VAL A 89 4.53 0.37 11.97
N ARG A 90 3.90 1.30 11.24
CA ARG A 90 3.69 2.68 11.68
C ARG A 90 2.75 2.77 12.88
N GLN A 91 1.67 1.98 12.88
CA GLN A 91 0.77 1.89 14.02
C GLN A 91 1.50 1.37 15.27
N PHE A 92 2.36 0.35 15.15
CA PHE A 92 3.12 -0.18 16.29
C PHE A 92 4.19 0.81 16.80
N CYS A 93 4.91 1.49 15.91
CA CYS A 93 5.99 2.41 16.31
C CYS A 93 5.48 3.78 16.78
N THR A 94 4.40 4.30 16.18
CA THR A 94 3.96 5.71 16.37
C THR A 94 2.48 5.87 16.72
N GLY A 95 1.71 4.78 16.85
CA GLY A 95 0.26 4.83 17.09
C GLY A 95 -0.15 5.54 18.38
N LYS A 96 0.73 5.62 19.39
CA LYS A 96 0.48 6.43 20.61
C LYS A 96 0.45 7.93 20.31
N LEU A 97 1.20 8.38 19.31
CA LEU A 97 1.34 9.80 18.96
C LEU A 97 0.33 10.23 17.90
N GLN A 98 -0.01 9.34 16.97
CA GLN A 98 -0.89 9.60 15.83
C GLN A 98 -2.08 8.64 15.84
N ARG A 99 -3.22 9.15 16.31
CA ARG A 99 -4.48 8.40 16.24
C ARG A 99 -5.02 8.47 14.82
N GLY A 100 -5.37 7.33 14.21
CA GLY A 100 -5.99 7.29 12.88
C GLY A 100 -5.06 6.92 11.72
N ILE A 101 -3.78 6.60 11.99
CA ILE A 101 -2.81 6.19 10.95
C ILE A 101 -3.40 5.11 10.04
N LEU A 102 -3.92 4.02 10.63
CA LEU A 102 -4.47 2.91 9.84
C LEU A 102 -5.65 3.35 8.95
N THR A 103 -6.48 4.29 9.41
CA THR A 103 -7.59 4.83 8.62
C THR A 103 -7.07 5.61 7.41
N THR A 104 -6.02 6.41 7.59
CA THR A 104 -5.41 7.15 6.49
C THR A 104 -4.69 6.26 5.50
N TYR A 105 -3.98 5.25 5.97
CA TYR A 105 -3.38 4.26 5.10
C TYR A 105 -4.45 3.48 4.33
N ALA A 106 -5.55 3.07 4.99
CA ALA A 106 -6.67 2.41 4.31
C ALA A 106 -7.28 3.28 3.20
N GLY A 107 -7.52 4.57 3.48
CA GLY A 107 -8.03 5.52 2.47
C GLY A 107 -7.06 5.72 1.31
N ALA A 108 -5.77 5.85 1.59
CA ALA A 108 -4.73 6.00 0.58
C ALA A 108 -4.60 4.72 -0.28
N THR A 109 -4.65 3.54 0.34
CA THR A 109 -4.65 2.25 -0.34
C THR A 109 -5.85 2.14 -1.28
N LEU A 110 -7.07 2.41 -0.81
CA LEU A 110 -8.26 2.32 -1.67
C LEU A 110 -8.18 3.26 -2.87
N GLN A 111 -7.74 4.50 -2.66
CA GLN A 111 -7.57 5.47 -3.73
C GLN A 111 -6.55 4.97 -4.77
N ALA A 112 -5.41 4.44 -4.32
CA ALA A 112 -4.36 3.97 -5.22
C ALA A 112 -4.76 2.70 -5.99
N LEU A 113 -5.47 1.77 -5.35
CA LEU A 113 -5.99 0.57 -6.01
C LEU A 113 -7.06 0.93 -7.04
N ALA A 114 -8.01 1.80 -6.69
CA ALA A 114 -9.04 2.26 -7.62
C ALA A 114 -8.45 3.02 -8.81
N GLY A 115 -7.48 3.91 -8.56
CA GLY A 115 -6.76 4.63 -9.60
C GLY A 115 -5.96 3.71 -10.52
N PHE A 116 -5.35 2.67 -9.97
CA PHE A 116 -4.66 1.65 -10.78
C PHE A 116 -5.63 0.87 -11.66
N VAL A 117 -6.73 0.35 -11.10
CA VAL A 117 -7.72 -0.42 -11.86
C VAL A 117 -8.35 0.42 -12.98
N ALA A 118 -8.76 1.66 -12.67
CA ALA A 118 -9.31 2.56 -13.66
C ALA A 118 -8.30 2.88 -14.78
N GLY A 119 -7.05 3.19 -14.40
CA GLY A 119 -5.97 3.45 -15.36
C GLY A 119 -5.66 2.23 -16.22
N TYR A 120 -5.61 1.03 -15.63
CA TYR A 120 -5.34 -0.22 -16.34
C TYR A 120 -6.38 -0.47 -17.42
N TYR A 121 -7.68 -0.35 -17.11
CA TYR A 121 -8.74 -0.57 -18.09
C TYR A 121 -8.82 0.52 -19.16
N VAL A 122 -8.63 1.78 -18.81
CA VAL A 122 -8.58 2.87 -19.81
C VAL A 122 -7.44 2.62 -20.78
N ALA A 123 -6.27 2.32 -20.25
CA ALA A 123 -5.08 2.15 -21.07
C ALA A 123 -5.20 0.87 -21.93
N ASN A 124 -5.54 -0.28 -21.35
CA ASN A 124 -5.72 -1.49 -22.16
C ASN A 124 -6.92 -1.42 -23.10
N GLY A 125 -7.94 -0.62 -22.81
CA GLY A 125 -9.06 -0.35 -23.72
C GLY A 125 -8.64 0.45 -24.97
N ILE A 126 -7.68 1.37 -24.84
CA ILE A 126 -7.14 2.14 -25.98
C ILE A 126 -6.25 1.27 -26.86
N TRP A 127 -5.37 0.45 -26.27
CA TRP A 127 -4.39 -0.34 -27.01
C TRP A 127 -4.87 -1.75 -27.39
N GLY A 128 -5.97 -2.23 -26.81
CA GLY A 128 -6.52 -3.57 -27.05
C GLY A 128 -5.67 -4.72 -26.51
N LYS A 129 -4.59 -4.43 -25.79
CA LYS A 129 -3.68 -5.42 -25.18
C LYS A 129 -2.99 -4.86 -23.94
N GLU A 130 -2.50 -5.75 -23.08
CA GLU A 130 -1.66 -5.36 -21.96
C GLU A 130 -0.24 -5.00 -22.43
N ILE A 131 0.21 -3.80 -22.05
CA ILE A 131 1.58 -3.35 -22.27
C ILE A 131 2.30 -3.33 -20.92
N PRO A 132 3.33 -4.17 -20.69
CA PRO A 132 4.02 -4.26 -19.40
C PRO A 132 4.59 -2.91 -18.91
N PHE A 133 5.08 -2.09 -19.84
CA PHE A 133 5.58 -0.74 -19.54
C PHE A 133 4.48 0.18 -18.97
N LEU A 134 3.24 0.03 -19.44
CA LEU A 134 2.11 0.84 -19.02
C LEU A 134 1.63 0.43 -17.63
N VAL A 135 1.65 -0.87 -17.32
CA VAL A 135 1.41 -1.42 -15.97
C VAL A 135 2.44 -0.87 -14.98
N LEU A 136 3.72 -0.88 -15.36
CA LEU A 136 4.81 -0.29 -14.58
C LEU A 136 4.57 1.21 -14.34
N PHE A 137 4.24 1.97 -15.39
CA PHE A 137 3.95 3.40 -15.28
C PHE A 137 2.78 3.68 -14.33
N LEU A 138 1.66 2.96 -14.48
CA LEU A 138 0.47 3.11 -13.66
C LEU A 138 0.74 2.81 -12.18
N PHE A 139 1.57 1.81 -11.90
CA PHE A 139 1.99 1.53 -10.54
C PHE A 139 2.74 2.72 -9.93
N TRP A 140 3.75 3.25 -10.62
CA TRP A 140 4.57 4.36 -10.11
C TRP A 140 3.73 5.63 -9.92
N LEU A 141 2.81 5.88 -10.84
CA LEU A 141 1.86 6.98 -10.74
C LEU A 141 0.99 6.84 -9.48
N ASN A 142 0.36 5.68 -9.28
CA ASN A 142 -0.52 5.47 -8.13
C ASN A 142 0.24 5.42 -6.80
N ALA A 143 1.48 4.91 -6.78
CA ALA A 143 2.36 4.98 -5.62
C ALA A 143 2.69 6.44 -5.25
N ALA A 144 2.94 7.30 -6.24
CA ALA A 144 3.17 8.72 -6.01
C ALA A 144 1.91 9.42 -5.47
N VAL A 145 0.75 9.15 -6.05
CA VAL A 145 -0.53 9.71 -5.56
C VAL A 145 -0.83 9.25 -4.14
N LEU A 146 -0.58 7.98 -3.82
CA LEU A 146 -0.69 7.43 -2.47
C LEU A 146 0.18 8.20 -1.49
N LEU A 147 1.44 8.45 -1.82
CA LEU A 147 2.35 9.21 -0.97
C LEU A 147 1.85 10.65 -0.76
N VAL A 148 1.34 11.30 -1.81
CA VAL A 148 0.74 12.64 -1.72
C VAL A 148 -0.49 12.64 -0.81
N TYR A 149 -1.35 11.62 -0.93
CA TYR A 149 -2.52 11.44 -0.07
C TYR A 149 -2.10 11.29 1.39
N LEU A 150 -1.13 10.41 1.67
CA LEU A 150 -0.58 10.23 3.02
C LEU A 150 -0.02 11.54 3.58
N ARG A 151 0.68 12.35 2.76
CA ARG A 151 1.20 13.66 3.17
C ARG A 151 0.08 14.62 3.58
N ARG A 152 -0.98 14.73 2.77
CA ARG A 152 -2.07 15.68 2.99
C ARG A 152 -2.94 15.31 4.18
N THR A 153 -3.23 14.02 4.34
CA THR A 153 -4.13 13.54 5.39
C THR A 153 -3.41 13.33 6.72
N ALA A 154 -2.08 13.43 6.76
CA ALA A 154 -1.29 13.35 7.98
C ALA A 154 -1.60 14.47 9.00
N ASP A 155 -1.98 15.67 8.55
CA ASP A 155 -2.26 16.81 9.44
C ASP A 155 -3.69 16.82 10.00
N HIS A 156 -4.64 16.13 9.35
CA HIS A 156 -6.06 16.12 9.73
C HIS A 156 -6.47 14.91 10.61
N GLN A 157 -5.48 14.25 11.22
CA GLN A 157 -5.66 13.04 12.05
C GLN A 157 -6.36 13.37 13.39
N GLN A 158 -7.69 13.36 13.42
CA GLN A 158 -8.44 13.67 14.64
C GLN A 158 -9.03 12.44 15.34
N HIS A 159 -9.27 11.33 14.64
CA HIS A 159 -9.92 10.17 15.24
C HIS A 159 -9.28 8.84 14.84
N GLY A 160 -8.89 8.05 15.84
CA GLY A 160 -8.42 6.68 15.66
C GLY A 160 -9.61 5.76 15.47
N SER A 161 -9.89 5.38 14.22
CA SER A 161 -10.97 4.45 13.92
C SER A 161 -10.40 3.07 13.58
N TRP A 162 -10.80 2.07 14.37
CA TRP A 162 -10.55 0.65 14.10
C TRP A 162 -11.01 0.23 12.69
N LEU A 163 -11.92 1.01 12.09
CA LEU A 163 -12.43 0.82 10.73
C LEU A 163 -11.30 0.71 9.70
N GLY A 164 -10.23 1.50 9.82
CA GLY A 164 -9.09 1.42 8.89
C GLY A 164 -8.36 0.08 8.95
N ALA A 165 -8.20 -0.47 10.15
CA ALA A 165 -7.60 -1.78 10.35
C ALA A 165 -8.48 -2.88 9.74
N VAL A 166 -9.79 -2.81 9.96
CA VAL A 166 -10.74 -3.78 9.41
C VAL A 166 -10.81 -3.72 7.89
N MET A 167 -10.76 -2.53 7.29
CA MET A 167 -10.71 -2.39 5.83
C MET A 167 -9.44 -3.00 5.24
N LEU A 168 -8.26 -2.72 5.82
CA LEU A 168 -7.01 -3.31 5.35
C LEU A 168 -6.99 -4.83 5.51
N LEU A 169 -7.52 -5.35 6.63
CA LEU A 169 -7.60 -6.78 6.89
C LEU A 169 -8.59 -7.47 5.94
N MET A 170 -9.76 -6.89 5.71
CA MET A 170 -10.73 -7.38 4.75
C MET A 170 -10.11 -7.45 3.35
N LEU A 171 -9.40 -6.41 2.94
CA LEU A 171 -8.74 -6.38 1.64
C LEU A 171 -7.61 -7.42 1.55
N ALA A 172 -6.83 -7.63 2.62
CA ALA A 172 -5.84 -8.70 2.68
C ALA A 172 -6.48 -10.09 2.52
N VAL A 173 -7.62 -10.34 3.19
CA VAL A 173 -8.38 -11.59 3.03
C VAL A 173 -8.87 -11.73 1.59
N CYS A 174 -9.39 -10.67 0.97
CA CYS A 174 -9.77 -10.71 -0.45
C CYS A 174 -8.58 -11.08 -1.34
N PHE A 175 -7.40 -10.49 -1.13
CA PHE A 175 -6.18 -10.83 -1.88
C PHE A 175 -5.84 -12.32 -1.75
N ILE A 176 -5.91 -12.87 -0.55
CA ILE A 176 -5.63 -14.30 -0.32
C ILE A 176 -6.69 -15.16 -1.02
N VAL A 177 -7.97 -14.96 -0.69
CA VAL A 177 -9.07 -15.82 -1.16
C VAL A 177 -9.21 -15.78 -2.68
N PHE A 178 -9.23 -14.59 -3.27
CA PHE A 178 -9.44 -14.46 -4.72
C PHE A 178 -8.22 -14.84 -5.55
N THR A 179 -7.04 -14.99 -4.94
CA THR A 179 -5.89 -15.61 -5.64
C THR A 179 -6.13 -17.09 -5.90
N TYR A 180 -6.66 -17.82 -4.91
CA TYR A 180 -6.90 -19.26 -5.04
C TYR A 180 -8.26 -19.59 -5.66
N SER A 181 -9.22 -18.68 -5.54
CA SER A 181 -10.57 -18.84 -6.08
C SER A 181 -10.99 -17.55 -6.81
N PRO A 182 -10.36 -17.25 -7.96
CA PRO A 182 -10.65 -16.04 -8.72
C PRO A 182 -12.09 -16.06 -9.26
N PRO A 183 -12.89 -15.02 -8.98
CA PRO A 183 -14.19 -14.84 -9.63
C PRO A 183 -14.05 -14.71 -11.16
N GLN A 184 -15.05 -15.18 -11.90
CA GLN A 184 -15.11 -15.11 -13.37
C GLN A 184 -15.51 -13.70 -13.85
N ILE A 185 -14.75 -12.69 -13.46
CA ILE A 185 -14.91 -11.29 -13.90
C ILE A 185 -13.59 -10.78 -14.47
N GLY A 186 -13.66 -9.74 -15.32
CA GLY A 186 -12.49 -9.21 -16.03
C GLY A 186 -11.32 -8.77 -15.14
N LEU A 187 -11.54 -8.52 -13.85
CA LEU A 187 -10.48 -8.12 -12.90
C LEU A 187 -9.49 -9.25 -12.61
N PHE A 188 -9.93 -10.50 -12.71
CA PHE A 188 -9.12 -11.69 -12.42
C PHE A 188 -8.69 -12.42 -13.70
N GLN A 189 -9.02 -11.87 -14.86
CA GLN A 189 -8.69 -12.44 -16.16
C GLN A 189 -7.48 -11.71 -16.73
N GLU A 190 -6.56 -12.49 -17.31
CA GLU A 190 -5.49 -11.93 -18.14
C GLU A 190 -6.12 -11.42 -19.44
N LEU A 191 -5.83 -10.19 -19.83
CA LEU A 191 -6.11 -9.77 -21.20
C LEU A 191 -5.19 -10.58 -22.12
N CYS A 192 -5.80 -11.38 -23.00
CA CYS A 192 -5.10 -12.29 -23.92
C CYS A 192 -3.85 -11.61 -24.52
N ILE A 193 -2.68 -12.04 -24.04
CA ILE A 193 -1.40 -11.69 -24.63
C ILE A 193 -1.35 -12.49 -25.93
N SER A 194 -1.60 -11.83 -27.07
CA SER A 194 -1.20 -12.39 -28.35
C SER A 194 0.33 -12.31 -28.39
N ILE A 195 0.99 -13.39 -27.98
CA ILE A 195 2.41 -13.65 -28.28
C ILE A 195 2.47 -14.19 -29.70
#